data_AF-A0A945CYP0-F1
#
_entry.id   AF-A0A945CYP0-F1
#
_cell.length_a   1.000
_cell.length_b   1.000
_cell.length_c   1.000
_cell.angle_alpha   90.00
_cell.angle_beta   90.00
_cell.angle_gamma   90.00
#
_symmetry.space_group_name_H-M   'P 1'
#
loop_
_entity.id
_entity.type
_entity.pdbx_description
1 polymer ?
#
loop_
_entity_poly.entity_id
_entity_poly.type
_entity_poly.pdbx_seq_one_letter_code
_entity_poly.pdbx_strand_id
1 'polypeptide(L)' 'MKEQLVKAARMHAEGELERAKTNILVYMNQSVGIGEHSDIVEAIQEELDKMASAEDRIEMLKKYFT' A
#
# COMPACT_ATOMS: atom_id res chain seq x y z
N MET A 1 -14.13 21.79 -5.91
CA MET A 1 -13.05 21.69 -4.89
C MET A 1 -13.16 20.41 -4.06
N LYS A 2 -14.28 20.12 -3.38
CA LYS A 2 -14.49 18.87 -2.61
C LYS A 2 -14.14 17.61 -3.42
N GLU A 3 -14.68 17.47 -4.63
CA GLU A 3 -14.43 16.30 -5.49
C GLU A 3 -12.95 16.13 -5.86
N GLN A 4 -12.23 17.24 -6.08
CA GLN A 4 -10.81 17.21 -6.40
C GLN A 4 -9.97 16.78 -5.19
N LEU A 5 -10.35 17.21 -3.98
CA LEU A 5 -9.71 16.79 -2.73
C LEU A 5 -9.94 15.29 -2.47
N VAL A 6 -11.17 14.81 -2.63
CA VAL A 6 -11.51 13.38 -2.47
C VAL A 6 -10.79 12.53 -3.50
N LYS A 7 -10.74 12.99 -4.76
CA LYS A 7 -9.99 12.34 -5.83
C LYS A 7 -8.49 12.26 -5.51
N ALA A 8 -7.88 13.35 -5.06
CA ALA A 8 -6.46 13.38 -4.72
C ALA A 8 -6.13 12.44 -3.56
N ALA A 9 -6.95 12.46 -2.50
CA ALA A 9 -6.77 11.58 -1.34
C ALA A 9 -6.92 10.10 -1.73
N ARG A 10 -7.91 9.77 -2.58
CA ARG A 10 -8.11 8.40 -3.07
C ARG A 10 -6.92 7.93 -3.91
N MET A 11 -6.49 8.75 -4.88
CA MET A 11 -5.34 8.40 -5.73
C MET A 11 -4.05 8.19 -4.94
N HIS A 12 -3.85 8.95 -3.87
CA HIS A 12 -2.70 8.75 -2.98
C HIS A 12 -2.77 7.40 -2.26
N ALA A 13 -3.92 7.07 -1.68
CA ALA A 13 -4.11 5.80 -0.97
C ALA A 13 -4.02 4.59 -1.92
N GLU A 14 -4.60 4.68 -3.13
CA GLU A 14 -4.45 3.66 -4.18
C GLU A 14 -2.98 3.46 -4.58
N GLY A 15 -2.21 4.55 -4.69
CA GLY A 15 -0.78 4.50 -4.97
C GLY A 15 0.02 3.85 -3.84
N GLU A 16 -0.30 4.16 -2.57
CA GLU A 16 0.33 3.50 -1.41
C GLU A 16 0.04 2.00 -1.37
N LEU A 17 -1.21 1.61 -1.64
CA LEU A 17 -1.66 0.22 -1.70
C LEU A 17 -0.89 -0.56 -2.77
N GLU A 18 -0.85 -0.04 -4.01
CA GLU A 18 -0.19 -0.75 -5.12
C GLU A 18 1.33 -0.78 -4.95
N ARG A 19 1.94 0.27 -4.36
CA ARG A 19 3.37 0.28 -4.01
C ARG A 19 3.70 -0.84 -3.02
N ALA A 20 2.93 -0.94 -1.93
CA ALA A 20 3.17 -1.94 -0.89
C ALA A 20 2.97 -3.37 -1.43
N LYS A 21 1.89 -3.58 -2.19
CA LYS A 21 1.64 -4.85 -2.89
C LYS A 21 2.77 -5.23 -3.85
N THR A 22 3.29 -4.26 -4.62
CA THR A 22 4.41 -4.49 -5.54
C THR A 22 5.68 -4.88 -4.78
N ASN A 23 5.98 -4.23 -3.65
CA ASN A 23 7.11 -4.60 -2.79
C ASN A 23 7.00 -6.06 -2.33
N ILE A 24 5.82 -6.48 -1.86
CA ILE A 24 5.56 -7.88 -1.48
C ILE A 24 5.79 -8.83 -2.66
N LEU A 25 5.31 -8.48 -3.86
CA LEU A 25 5.53 -9.29 -5.05
C LEU A 25 7.00 -9.41 -5.43
N VAL A 26 7.80 -8.37 -5.24
CA VAL A 26 9.25 -8.44 -5.44
C VAL A 26 9.86 -9.43 -4.44
N TYR A 27 9.51 -9.33 -3.15
CA TYR A 27 9.98 -10.29 -2.14
C TYR A 27 9.57 -11.74 -2.45
N MET A 28 8.37 -11.96 -2.98
CA MET A 28 7.86 -13.29 -3.33
C MET A 28 8.50 -13.89 -4.60
N ASN A 29 8.88 -13.05 -5.58
CA ASN A 29 9.34 -13.51 -6.90
C ASN A 29 10.85 -13.37 -7.14
N GLN A 30 11.54 -12.53 -6.38
CA GLN A 30 12.96 -12.23 -6.55
C GLN A 30 13.68 -12.25 -5.19
N SER A 31 13.95 -13.45 -4.68
CA SER A 31 14.79 -13.62 -3.48
C SER A 31 16.28 -13.39 -3.75
N VAL A 32 16.69 -13.08 -4.99
CA VAL A 32 18.08 -12.93 -5.42
C VAL A 32 18.32 -11.49 -5.84
N GLY A 33 18.98 -10.70 -4.98
CA GLY A 33 19.44 -9.34 -5.30
C GLY A 33 19.07 -8.27 -4.28
N ILE A 34 18.14 -8.52 -3.35
CA ILE A 34 17.94 -7.65 -2.18
C ILE A 34 18.94 -8.09 -1.12
N GLY A 35 20.18 -7.65 -1.30
CA GLY A 35 21.15 -7.68 -0.21
C GLY A 35 20.56 -6.93 0.98
N GLU A 36 20.67 -7.53 2.17
CA GLU A 36 20.49 -6.89 3.48
C GLU A 36 19.10 -6.87 4.15
N HIS A 37 18.12 -7.66 3.70
CA HIS A 37 16.95 -7.99 4.55
C HIS A 37 16.94 -9.48 4.86
N SER A 38 17.54 -9.85 5.99
CA SER A 38 17.57 -11.25 6.49
C SER A 38 16.17 -11.79 6.80
N ASP A 39 15.19 -10.91 7.03
CA ASP A 39 13.85 -11.26 7.48
C ASP A 39 12.77 -10.84 6.45
N ILE A 40 12.72 -11.55 5.32
CA ILE A 40 11.74 -11.33 4.24
C ILE A 40 10.30 -11.35 4.76
N VAL A 41 10.01 -12.23 5.72
CA VAL A 41 8.67 -12.32 6.32
C VAL A 41 8.32 -11.07 7.11
N GLU A 42 9.26 -10.51 7.87
CA GLU A 42 9.04 -9.26 8.62
C GLU A 42 8.79 -8.09 7.66
N ALA A 43 9.58 -7.98 6.59
CA ALA A 43 9.37 -6.98 5.55
C ALA A 43 7.99 -7.12 4.86
N ILE A 44 7.51 -8.34 4.64
CA ILE A 44 6.16 -8.58 4.12
C ILE A 44 5.09 -8.10 5.13
N GLN A 45 5.28 -8.33 6.43
CA GLN A 45 4.34 -7.87 7.46
C GLN A 45 4.26 -6.34 7.48
N GLU A 46 5.40 -5.65 7.41
CA GLU A 46 5.41 -4.18 7.35
C GLU A 46 4.69 -3.63 6.11
N GLU A 47 4.85 -4.26 4.95
CA GLU A 47 4.12 -3.84 3.75
C GLU A 47 2.63 -4.19 3.84
N LEU A 48 2.24 -5.29 4.50
CA LEU A 48 0.83 -5.60 4.77
C LEU A 48 0.17 -4.57 5.69
N ASP A 49 0.87 -4.06 6.70
CA ASP A 49 0.36 -2.98 7.56
C ASP A 49 0.12 -1.68 6.77
N LYS A 50 1.01 -1.38 5.81
CA LYS A 50 0.85 -0.24 4.89
C LYS A 50 -0.35 -0.45 3.95
N MET A 51 -0.55 -1.68 3.45
CA MET A 51 -1.73 -2.02 2.64
C MET A 51 -3.02 -1.85 3.44
N ALA A 52 -3.08 -2.38 4.67
CA ALA A 52 -4.26 -2.25 5.53
C ALA A 52 -4.61 -0.77 5.79
N SER A 53 -3.60 0.04 6.13
CA SER A 53 -3.78 1.48 6.34
C SER A 53 -4.26 2.21 5.08
N ALA A 54 -3.77 1.83 3.90
CA ALA A 54 -4.20 2.41 2.63
C ALA A 54 -5.64 2.01 2.27
N GLU A 55 -5.99 0.75 2.45
CA GLU A 55 -7.35 0.23 2.22
C GLU A 55 -8.37 0.91 3.14
N ASP A 56 -8.05 1.06 4.43
CA ASP A 56 -8.89 1.78 5.38
C ASP A 56 -9.16 3.22 4.92
N ARG A 57 -8.15 3.92 4.39
CA ARG A 57 -8.34 5.28 3.84
C ARG A 57 -9.29 5.27 2.65
N ILE A 58 -9.15 4.31 1.74
CA ILE A 58 -10.03 4.17 0.56
C ILE A 58 -11.47 3.91 1.01
N GLU A 59 -11.69 2.98 1.94
CA GLU A 59 -13.02 2.64 2.44
C GLU A 59 -13.65 3.79 3.24
N MET A 60 -12.87 4.55 4.02
CA MET A 60 -13.38 5.75 4.69
C MET A 60 -13.79 6.85 3.69
N LEU A 61 -13.00 7.06 2.63
CA LEU A 61 -13.36 7.99 1.55
C LEU A 61 -14.64 7.55 0.84
N LYS A 62 -14.78 6.25 0.58
CA LYS A 62 -15.96 5.65 -0.04
C LYS A 62 -17.21 5.77 0.85
N LYS A 63 -17.07 5.53 2.15
CA LYS A 63 -18.20 5.50 3.09
C LYS A 63 -18.76 6.88 3.42
N TYR A 64 -17.92 7.91 3.49
CA TYR A 64 -18.33 9.23 4.00
C TYR A 64 -18.30 10.34 2.95
N PHE A 65 -17.63 10.14 1.82
CA PHE A 65 -17.36 11.20 0.84
C PHE A 65 -17.70 10.82 -0.60
N THR A 66 -18.33 9.68 -0.82
CA THR A 66 -18.91 9.25 -2.11
C THR A 66 -20.42 9.43 -2.10
#